data_AF-A0A419F5J8-F1
#
_entry.id   AF-A0A419F5J8-F1
#
_cell.length_a   1.000
_cell.length_b   1.000
_cell.length_c   1.000
_cell.angle_alpha   90.00
_cell.angle_beta   90.00
_cell.angle_gamma   90.00
#
_symmetry.space_group_name_H-M   'P 1'
#
loop_
_entity.id
_entity.type
_entity.pdbx_description
1 polymer ?
#
loop_
_entity_poly.entity_id
_entity_poly.type
_entity_poly.pdbx_seq_one_letter_code
_entity_poly.pdbx_strand_id
1 'polypeptide(L)'
;MFDETIRDIQAWFRQKSEENRTRRFDVTALIETSRMCSNGENRGGRNPQIILKEDTHIELGHPSAGSCSVALATCDSSLVVNGRVTLIGPDIPETEEKMLPFAQIAFACCRGDIAETSWEMDRILHVRAQTDGYMLRSVPNLIWARVSKEAARSGFSLRDLGARLIEALNSECAGVTASEVLFVTSSREDVSALDAIVETARNKLRKLQTFERKADGTYECTTSLDCTECPEKPVCDTVRQVITIRKGDRIIRFGGD
;
A
#
# COMPACT_ATOMS: atom_id res chain seq x y z
N MET A 1 4.43 -13.38 11.51
CA MET A 1 4.11 -12.04 12.11
C MET A 1 2.75 -11.55 11.63
N PHE A 2 2.53 -11.52 10.31
CA PHE A 2 1.28 -11.06 9.70
C PHE A 2 0.37 -12.19 9.21
N ASP A 3 0.80 -13.45 9.34
CA ASP A 3 0.12 -14.63 8.81
C ASP A 3 -1.35 -14.74 9.24
N GLU A 4 -1.68 -14.40 10.49
CA GLU A 4 -3.07 -14.36 10.97
C GLU A 4 -3.88 -13.30 10.24
N THR A 5 -3.38 -12.06 10.16
CA THR A 5 -4.05 -10.98 9.41
C THR A 5 -4.17 -11.30 7.92
N ILE A 6 -3.17 -11.94 7.30
CA ILE A 6 -3.25 -12.40 5.91
C ILE A 6 -4.38 -13.43 5.78
N ARG A 7 -4.48 -14.40 6.70
CA ARG A 7 -5.57 -15.40 6.71
C ARG A 7 -6.94 -14.76 6.90
N ASP A 8 -7.06 -13.75 7.76
CA ASP A 8 -8.31 -13.01 7.99
C ASP A 8 -8.76 -12.27 6.74
N ILE A 9 -7.84 -11.55 6.07
CA ILE A 9 -8.13 -10.89 4.79
C ILE A 9 -8.53 -11.92 3.73
N GLN A 10 -7.79 -13.02 3.61
CA GLN A 10 -8.13 -14.09 2.66
C GLN A 10 -9.48 -14.74 2.98
N ALA A 11 -9.83 -14.93 4.25
CA ALA A 11 -11.13 -15.42 4.66
C ALA A 11 -12.25 -14.45 4.26
N TRP A 12 -12.04 -13.15 4.47
CA TRP A 12 -12.96 -12.10 4.04
C TRP A 12 -13.16 -12.12 2.51
N PHE A 13 -12.09 -12.22 1.72
CA PHE A 13 -12.18 -12.33 0.26
C PHE A 13 -12.87 -13.62 -0.20
N ARG A 14 -12.69 -14.74 0.50
CA ARG A 14 -13.40 -16.00 0.21
C ARG A 14 -14.90 -15.85 0.43
N GLN A 15 -15.31 -15.27 1.56
CA GLN A 15 -16.72 -15.01 1.86
C GLN A 15 -17.37 -14.12 0.78
N LYS A 16 -16.68 -13.05 0.36
CA LYS A 16 -17.17 -12.17 -0.72
C LYS A 16 -17.19 -12.83 -2.11
N SER A 17 -16.33 -13.81 -2.35
CA SER A 17 -16.30 -14.55 -3.61
C SER A 17 -17.55 -15.39 -3.84
N GLU A 18 -18.24 -15.79 -2.76
CA GLU A 18 -19.51 -16.53 -2.83
C GLU A 18 -20.68 -15.63 -3.25
N GLU A 19 -20.51 -14.30 -3.18
CA GLU A 19 -21.47 -13.29 -3.63
C GLU A 19 -21.32 -12.91 -5.12
N ASN A 20 -20.57 -13.69 -5.92
CA ASN A 20 -20.35 -13.52 -7.37
C ASN A 20 -19.71 -12.18 -7.83
N ARG A 21 -18.93 -11.51 -6.97
CA ARG A 21 -18.31 -10.20 -7.29
C ARG A 21 -16.79 -10.22 -7.39
N THR A 22 -16.15 -11.40 -7.37
CA THR A 22 -14.69 -11.52 -7.35
C THR A 22 -14.15 -11.99 -8.70
N ARG A 23 -13.20 -11.24 -9.26
CA ARG A 23 -12.41 -11.61 -10.44
C ARG A 23 -10.97 -11.87 -10.02
N ARG A 24 -10.34 -12.89 -10.61
CA ARG A 24 -8.94 -13.27 -10.37
C ARG A 24 -8.21 -13.33 -11.70
N PHE A 25 -7.05 -12.69 -11.76
CA PHE A 25 -6.21 -12.63 -12.94
C PHE A 25 -4.85 -13.23 -12.60
N ASP A 26 -4.33 -14.10 -13.47
CA ASP A 26 -2.90 -14.40 -13.51
C ASP A 26 -2.25 -13.41 -14.47
N VAL A 27 -1.29 -12.65 -13.97
CA VAL A 27 -0.61 -11.59 -14.73
C VAL A 27 0.85 -11.93 -15.05
N THR A 28 1.29 -13.17 -14.81
CA THR A 28 2.68 -13.59 -15.06
C THR A 28 3.09 -13.37 -16.52
N ALA A 29 2.25 -13.78 -17.48
CA ALA A 29 2.50 -13.57 -18.91
C ALA A 29 2.49 -12.09 -19.31
N LEU A 30 1.67 -11.26 -18.66
CA LEU A 30 1.61 -9.81 -18.91
C LEU A 30 2.92 -9.13 -18.47
N ILE A 31 3.46 -9.55 -17.32
CA ILE A 31 4.75 -9.09 -16.79
C ILE A 31 5.89 -9.52 -17.73
N GLU A 32 5.93 -10.78 -18.15
CA GLU A 32 6.94 -11.29 -19.09
C GLU A 32 6.95 -10.51 -20.41
N THR A 33 5.77 -10.27 -20.99
CA THR A 33 5.63 -9.48 -22.22
C THR A 33 6.14 -8.04 -22.01
N SER A 34 5.80 -7.42 -20.88
CA SER A 34 6.24 -6.06 -20.56
C SER A 34 7.77 -5.94 -20.45
N ARG A 35 8.43 -6.95 -19.87
CA ARG A 35 9.91 -7.05 -19.78
C ARG A 35 10.57 -7.17 -21.16
N MET A 36 9.97 -7.97 -22.05
CA MET A 36 10.51 -8.14 -23.40
C MET A 36 10.45 -6.84 -24.21
N CYS A 37 9.35 -6.08 -24.10
CA CYS A 37 9.17 -4.81 -24.79
C CYS A 37 10.03 -3.67 -24.22
N SER A 38 10.36 -3.72 -22.93
CA SER A 38 11.13 -2.66 -22.25
C SER A 38 12.65 -2.78 -22.44
N ASN A 39 13.16 -3.88 -22.99
CA ASN A 39 14.59 -4.04 -23.33
C ASN A 39 15.07 -3.14 -24.48
N GLY A 40 14.19 -2.34 -25.13
CA GLY A 40 14.53 -1.44 -26.23
C GLY A 40 14.32 0.05 -25.98
N GLU A 41 13.65 0.45 -24.89
CA GLU A 41 13.34 1.86 -24.61
C GLU A 41 13.92 2.27 -23.26
N ASN A 42 14.95 3.11 -23.34
CA ASN A 42 15.46 3.85 -22.19
C ASN A 42 14.32 4.76 -21.69
N ARG A 43 13.55 4.29 -20.69
CA ARG A 43 12.55 5.11 -19.99
C ARG A 43 13.27 6.15 -19.14
N GLY A 44 13.85 7.15 -19.81
CA GLY A 44 14.27 8.39 -19.18
C GLY A 44 13.09 8.89 -18.35
N GLY A 45 13.31 9.04 -17.05
CA GLY A 45 12.27 9.34 -16.08
C GLY A 45 11.48 10.58 -16.47
N ARG A 46 10.33 10.38 -17.12
CA ARG A 46 9.30 11.40 -17.15
C ARG A 46 8.79 11.53 -15.73
N ASN A 47 8.92 12.73 -15.18
CA ASN A 47 8.31 13.02 -13.90
C ASN A 47 6.82 12.69 -13.98
N PRO A 48 6.27 11.97 -13.00
CA PRO A 48 4.89 11.54 -13.06
C PRO A 48 3.97 12.75 -13.17
N GLN A 49 3.11 12.73 -14.19
CA GLN A 49 2.23 13.86 -14.50
C GLN A 49 1.21 14.07 -13.38
N ILE A 50 1.08 15.32 -12.91
CA ILE A 50 0.01 15.71 -11.98
C ILE A 50 -1.31 15.70 -12.76
N ILE A 51 -2.31 14.99 -12.24
CA ILE A 51 -3.66 14.93 -12.82
C ILE A 51 -4.55 15.96 -12.11
N LEU A 52 -4.93 17.00 -12.86
CA LEU A 52 -5.86 18.02 -12.39
C LEU A 52 -7.29 17.45 -12.34
N LYS A 53 -8.15 18.09 -11.54
CA LYS A 53 -9.55 17.64 -11.36
C LYS A 53 -10.30 17.61 -12.69
N GLU A 54 -10.07 18.58 -13.56
CA GLU A 54 -10.67 18.68 -14.90
C GLU A 54 -10.23 17.56 -15.85
N ASP A 55 -9.04 16.98 -15.66
CA ASP A 55 -8.51 15.88 -16.47
C ASP A 55 -8.80 14.50 -15.87
N THR A 56 -9.42 14.46 -14.69
CA THR A 56 -9.75 13.23 -13.98
C THR A 56 -10.95 12.54 -14.60
N HIS A 57 -10.83 11.26 -14.87
CA HIS A 57 -11.94 10.38 -15.25
C HIS A 57 -12.66 9.85 -14.01
N ILE A 58 -11.89 9.31 -13.06
CA ILE A 58 -12.39 8.71 -11.83
C ILE A 58 -11.39 8.93 -10.69
N GLU A 59 -11.92 9.17 -9.48
CA GLU A 59 -11.16 9.17 -8.23
C GLU A 59 -11.37 7.87 -7.47
N LEU A 60 -10.29 7.25 -6.99
CA LEU A 60 -10.33 6.02 -6.19
C LEU A 60 -9.85 6.33 -4.77
N GLY A 61 -10.63 5.96 -3.76
CA GLY A 61 -10.21 6.13 -2.37
C GLY A 61 -10.23 7.58 -1.89
N HIS A 62 -11.06 8.43 -2.49
CA HIS A 62 -11.31 9.77 -1.96
C HIS A 62 -11.73 9.67 -0.48
N PRO A 63 -11.31 10.58 0.42
CA PRO A 63 -11.62 10.50 1.85
C PRO A 63 -13.12 10.34 2.18
N SER A 64 -14.01 10.90 1.35
CA SER A 64 -15.47 10.72 1.50
C SER A 64 -15.99 9.35 1.05
N ALA A 65 -15.29 8.67 0.15
CA ALA A 65 -15.66 7.35 -0.38
C ALA A 65 -15.10 6.21 0.47
N GLY A 66 -13.94 6.41 1.10
CA GLY A 66 -13.26 5.42 1.93
C GLY A 66 -12.08 4.78 1.21
N SER A 67 -11.00 4.56 1.95
CA SER A 67 -9.73 4.05 1.44
C SER A 67 -9.08 3.10 2.43
N CYS A 68 -8.34 2.11 1.92
CA CYS A 68 -7.57 1.17 2.73
C CYS A 68 -6.32 0.73 1.97
N SER A 69 -5.14 0.79 2.59
CA SER A 69 -3.93 0.19 2.02
C SER A 69 -3.08 -0.55 3.04
N VAL A 70 -2.39 -1.60 2.59
CA VAL A 70 -1.32 -2.26 3.33
C VAL A 70 -0.45 -3.12 2.41
N ALA A 71 0.79 -3.31 2.81
CA ALA A 71 1.70 -4.31 2.24
C ALA A 71 2.17 -5.25 3.36
N LEU A 72 1.92 -6.55 3.23
CA LEU A 72 2.27 -7.55 4.24
C LEU A 72 3.13 -8.66 3.65
N ALA A 73 4.29 -8.88 4.26
CA ALA A 73 5.15 -10.00 3.93
C ALA A 73 4.89 -11.21 4.87
N THR A 74 5.24 -12.39 4.40
CA THR A 74 5.24 -13.64 5.18
C THR A 74 6.35 -14.56 4.70
N CYS A 75 6.80 -15.47 5.56
CA CYS A 75 7.68 -16.56 5.16
C CYS A 75 6.90 -17.83 4.76
N ASP A 76 5.58 -17.85 4.95
CA ASP A 76 4.72 -18.97 4.60
C ASP A 76 4.25 -18.85 3.15
N SER A 77 4.92 -19.58 2.26
CA SER A 77 4.59 -19.61 0.82
C SER A 77 3.16 -20.07 0.51
N SER A 78 2.48 -20.77 1.43
CA SER A 78 1.09 -21.21 1.21
C SER A 78 0.07 -20.07 1.28
N LEU A 79 0.48 -18.92 1.83
CA LEU A 79 -0.37 -17.75 2.00
C LEU A 79 -0.30 -16.76 0.84
N VAL A 80 0.49 -17.01 -0.21
CA VAL A 80 0.65 -16.08 -1.33
C VAL A 80 0.59 -16.84 -2.64
N VAL A 81 -0.30 -16.43 -3.56
CA VAL A 81 -0.32 -16.98 -4.92
C VAL A 81 0.40 -16.05 -5.88
N ASN A 82 1.62 -16.44 -6.26
CA ASN A 82 2.46 -15.63 -7.13
C ASN A 82 1.75 -15.18 -8.41
N GLY A 83 1.89 -13.90 -8.77
CA GLY A 83 1.37 -13.35 -10.02
C GLY A 83 -0.14 -13.18 -10.04
N ARG A 84 -0.83 -13.29 -8.90
CA ARG A 84 -2.28 -13.13 -8.82
C ARG A 84 -2.67 -11.67 -8.56
N VAL A 85 -3.63 -11.18 -9.35
CA VAL A 85 -4.41 -9.98 -9.05
C VAL A 85 -5.84 -10.39 -8.76
N THR A 86 -6.40 -9.96 -7.62
CA THR A 86 -7.82 -10.19 -7.27
C THR A 86 -8.56 -8.86 -7.21
N LEU A 87 -9.74 -8.76 -7.82
CA LEU A 87 -10.58 -7.56 -7.82
C LEU A 87 -11.99 -7.88 -7.35
N ILE A 88 -12.49 -7.12 -6.37
CA ILE A 88 -13.89 -7.14 -5.92
C ILE A 88 -14.53 -5.78 -6.20
N GLY A 89 -15.63 -5.75 -6.97
CA GLY A 89 -16.25 -4.51 -7.42
C GLY A 89 -15.93 -4.18 -8.88
N PRO A 90 -16.42 -3.03 -9.39
CA PRO A 90 -16.19 -2.62 -10.77
C PRO A 90 -14.72 -2.22 -11.02
N ASP A 91 -14.20 -2.57 -12.19
CA ASP A 91 -12.95 -2.02 -12.70
C ASP A 91 -13.18 -0.63 -13.32
N ILE A 92 -12.11 0.09 -13.61
CA ILE A 92 -12.14 1.43 -14.21
C ILE A 92 -12.98 1.48 -15.51
N PRO A 93 -12.80 0.59 -16.50
CA PRO A 93 -13.59 0.63 -17.73
C PRO A 93 -15.03 0.12 -17.58
N GLU A 94 -15.42 -0.36 -16.39
CA GLU A 94 -16.71 -1.03 -16.14
C GLU A 94 -17.72 -0.13 -15.43
N THR A 95 -17.37 1.14 -15.18
CA THR A 95 -18.18 2.07 -14.41
C THR A 95 -18.15 3.47 -14.99
N GLU A 96 -19.28 4.17 -14.88
CA GLU A 96 -19.40 5.59 -15.22
C GLU A 96 -19.25 6.49 -13.98
N GLU A 97 -19.21 5.89 -12.79
CA GLU A 97 -19.03 6.59 -11.52
C GLU A 97 -17.74 7.41 -11.55
N LYS A 98 -17.82 8.65 -11.03
CA LYS A 98 -16.65 9.54 -10.98
C LYS A 98 -15.81 9.34 -9.73
N MET A 99 -16.30 8.52 -8.80
CA MET A 99 -15.64 8.25 -7.54
C MET A 99 -15.98 6.84 -7.06
N LEU A 100 -14.98 6.08 -6.64
CA LEU A 100 -15.16 4.77 -6.02
C LEU A 100 -14.39 4.68 -4.69
N PRO A 101 -14.90 3.89 -3.72
CA PRO A 101 -14.09 3.46 -2.59
C PRO A 101 -12.90 2.62 -3.11
N PHE A 102 -11.79 2.57 -2.37
CA PHE A 102 -10.61 1.85 -2.86
C PHE A 102 -9.80 1.19 -1.76
N ALA A 103 -9.66 -0.13 -1.83
CA ALA A 103 -8.63 -0.86 -1.11
C ALA A 103 -7.54 -1.36 -2.07
N GLN A 104 -6.27 -1.18 -1.71
CA GLN A 104 -5.11 -1.80 -2.36
C GLN A 104 -4.28 -2.53 -1.32
N ILE A 105 -4.30 -3.86 -1.39
CA ILE A 105 -3.60 -4.74 -0.45
C ILE A 105 -2.58 -5.54 -1.25
N ALA A 106 -1.37 -5.65 -0.74
CA ALA A 106 -0.33 -6.49 -1.35
C ALA A 106 0.19 -7.51 -0.35
N PHE A 107 0.33 -8.76 -0.79
CA PHE A 107 1.00 -9.81 -0.03
C PHE A 107 2.26 -10.27 -0.75
N ALA A 108 3.30 -10.62 0.01
CA ALA A 108 4.50 -11.24 -0.56
C ALA A 108 5.05 -12.35 0.33
N CYS A 109 5.50 -13.43 -0.31
CA CYS A 109 6.35 -14.42 0.33
C CYS A 109 7.80 -13.97 0.23
N CYS A 110 8.52 -13.92 1.35
CA CYS A 110 9.89 -13.42 1.40
C CYS A 110 10.86 -14.37 2.11
N ARG A 111 12.15 -14.23 1.78
CA ARG A 111 13.28 -14.77 2.53
C ARG A 111 13.97 -13.59 3.24
N GLY A 112 13.65 -13.36 4.51
CA GLY A 112 14.21 -12.22 5.24
C GLY A 112 13.37 -11.79 6.45
N ASP A 113 13.64 -10.58 6.95
CA ASP A 113 12.86 -9.96 8.03
C ASP A 113 11.50 -9.52 7.50
N ILE A 114 10.44 -10.13 8.03
CA ILE A 114 9.06 -9.89 7.59
C ILE A 114 8.66 -8.41 7.72
N ALA A 115 9.09 -7.73 8.78
CA ALA A 115 8.67 -6.35 9.03
C ALA A 115 9.41 -5.35 8.13
N GLU A 116 10.71 -5.55 7.92
CA GLU A 116 11.53 -4.77 6.98
C GLU A 116 11.06 -4.97 5.54
N THR A 117 10.80 -6.21 5.11
CA THR A 117 10.26 -6.48 3.78
C THR A 117 8.89 -5.82 3.58
N SER A 118 7.98 -5.95 4.54
CA SER A 118 6.64 -5.30 4.46
C SER A 118 6.75 -3.78 4.32
N TRP A 119 7.70 -3.17 5.03
CA TRP A 119 7.97 -1.74 4.95
C TRP A 119 8.52 -1.31 3.59
N GLU A 120 9.50 -2.05 3.06
CA GLU A 120 10.07 -1.80 1.74
C GLU A 120 9.02 -1.96 0.64
N MET A 121 8.16 -2.99 0.75
CA MET A 121 7.04 -3.18 -0.15
C MET A 121 6.12 -1.96 -0.18
N ASP A 122 5.72 -1.42 0.98
CA ASP A 122 4.86 -0.24 1.05
C ASP A 122 5.50 0.98 0.34
N ARG A 123 6.80 1.21 0.56
CA ARG A 123 7.55 2.27 -0.12
C ARG A 123 7.57 2.08 -1.64
N ILE A 124 7.87 0.87 -2.11
CA ILE A 124 7.91 0.53 -3.54
C ILE A 124 6.54 0.75 -4.16
N LEU A 125 5.48 0.24 -3.55
CA LEU A 125 4.11 0.37 -4.07
C LEU A 125 3.69 1.83 -4.16
N HIS A 126 4.04 2.66 -3.16
CA HIS A 126 3.72 4.09 -3.20
C HIS A 126 4.39 4.80 -4.39
N VAL A 127 5.67 4.52 -4.63
CA VAL A 127 6.43 5.14 -5.72
C VAL A 127 6.02 4.59 -7.09
N ARG A 128 5.81 3.27 -7.19
CA ARG A 128 5.63 2.59 -8.47
C ARG A 128 4.19 2.55 -8.96
N ALA A 129 3.20 2.74 -8.08
CA ALA A 129 1.82 2.96 -8.48
C ALA A 129 1.67 4.22 -9.34
N GLN A 130 2.45 5.27 -9.05
CA GLN A 130 2.46 6.49 -9.84
C GLN A 130 2.95 6.20 -11.28
N THR A 131 2.13 6.53 -12.27
CA THR A 131 2.46 6.35 -13.70
C THR A 131 1.73 7.39 -14.55
N ASP A 132 2.11 7.51 -15.82
CA ASP A 132 1.39 8.35 -16.77
C ASP A 132 -0.09 7.95 -16.80
N GLY A 133 -0.96 8.93 -16.48
CA GLY A 133 -2.41 8.71 -16.40
C GLY A 133 -2.95 8.08 -15.10
N TYR A 134 -2.08 7.75 -14.13
CA TYR A 134 -2.49 7.33 -12.77
C TYR A 134 -1.66 8.07 -11.70
N MET A 135 -2.33 8.97 -10.97
CA MET A 135 -1.71 9.76 -9.91
C MET A 135 -2.17 9.21 -8.55
N LEU A 136 -1.22 8.81 -7.71
CA LEU A 136 -1.46 8.40 -6.33
C LEU A 136 -1.08 9.54 -5.37
N ARG A 137 -2.02 9.92 -4.51
CA ARG A 137 -1.77 10.71 -3.30
C ARG A 137 -1.86 9.75 -2.13
N SER A 138 -0.75 9.55 -1.43
CA SER A 138 -0.75 8.78 -0.19
C SER A 138 -0.62 9.75 0.98
N VAL A 139 -1.53 9.58 1.93
CA VAL A 139 -1.36 10.08 3.30
C VAL A 139 -1.33 8.85 4.21
N PRO A 140 -0.77 8.91 5.42
CA PRO A 140 -0.70 7.74 6.29
C PRO A 140 -2.06 7.02 6.39
N ASN A 141 -2.06 5.72 6.11
CA ASN A 141 -3.22 4.80 6.11
C ASN A 141 -4.30 5.03 5.03
N LEU A 142 -4.15 6.00 4.13
CA LEU A 142 -5.11 6.28 3.07
C LEU A 142 -4.41 6.45 1.73
N ILE A 143 -4.93 5.76 0.72
CA ILE A 143 -4.56 5.97 -0.67
C ILE A 143 -5.70 6.68 -1.41
N TRP A 144 -5.36 7.76 -2.09
CA TRP A 144 -6.29 8.46 -2.97
C TRP A 144 -5.67 8.58 -4.35
N ALA A 145 -6.24 7.88 -5.31
CA ALA A 145 -5.77 7.91 -6.69
C ALA A 145 -6.70 8.66 -7.63
N ARG A 146 -6.13 9.20 -8.69
CA ARG A 146 -6.84 9.73 -9.85
C ARG A 146 -6.38 9.00 -11.10
N VAL A 147 -7.35 8.64 -11.94
CA VAL A 147 -7.09 8.11 -13.28
C VAL A 147 -7.46 9.20 -14.28
N SER A 148 -6.59 9.47 -15.25
CA SER A 148 -6.85 10.49 -16.26
C SER A 148 -7.89 10.03 -17.29
N LYS A 149 -8.56 10.98 -17.93
CA LYS A 149 -9.45 10.70 -19.09
C LYS A 149 -8.73 10.02 -20.23
N GLU A 150 -7.44 10.24 -20.40
CA GLU A 150 -6.64 9.61 -21.44
C GLU A 150 -6.38 8.13 -21.11
N ALA A 151 -5.93 7.83 -19.90
CA ALA A 151 -5.69 6.45 -19.46
C ALA A 151 -6.97 5.61 -19.46
N ALA A 152 -8.09 6.18 -19.02
CA ALA A 152 -9.39 5.50 -19.10
C ALA A 152 -9.77 5.18 -20.56
N ARG A 153 -9.55 6.12 -21.50
CA ARG A 153 -9.82 5.91 -22.93
C ARG A 153 -8.88 4.88 -23.56
N SER A 154 -7.66 4.73 -23.07
CA SER A 154 -6.73 3.70 -23.54
C SER A 154 -6.99 2.32 -22.93
N GLY A 155 -8.01 2.19 -22.07
CA GLY A 155 -8.40 0.92 -21.46
C GLY A 155 -7.61 0.53 -20.22
N PHE A 156 -6.96 1.49 -19.56
CA PHE A 156 -6.23 1.24 -18.30
C PHE A 156 -7.15 0.61 -17.24
N SER A 157 -6.72 -0.53 -16.69
CA SER A 157 -7.47 -1.31 -15.70
C SER A 157 -6.69 -1.54 -14.41
N LEU A 158 -7.39 -1.93 -13.34
CA LEU A 158 -6.76 -2.35 -12.09
C LEU A 158 -5.96 -3.65 -12.26
N ARG A 159 -6.28 -4.48 -13.26
CA ARG A 159 -5.42 -5.61 -13.66
C ARG A 159 -4.03 -5.13 -14.11
N ASP A 160 -3.97 -4.07 -14.93
CA ASP A 160 -2.71 -3.52 -15.43
C ASP A 160 -1.90 -2.88 -14.30
N LEU A 161 -2.57 -2.14 -13.41
CA LEU A 161 -1.95 -1.60 -12.20
C LEU A 161 -1.37 -2.74 -11.35
N GLY A 162 -2.17 -3.79 -11.07
CA GLY A 162 -1.74 -4.94 -10.28
C GLY A 162 -0.53 -5.65 -10.87
N ALA A 163 -0.50 -5.87 -12.18
CA ALA A 163 0.64 -6.46 -12.87
C ALA A 163 1.93 -5.64 -12.70
N ARG A 164 1.83 -4.32 -12.85
CA ARG A 164 2.95 -3.40 -12.63
C ARG A 164 3.44 -3.42 -11.18
N LEU A 165 2.54 -3.42 -10.21
CA LEU A 165 2.89 -3.46 -8.79
C LEU A 165 3.59 -4.78 -8.42
N ILE A 166 3.08 -5.91 -8.90
CA ILE A 166 3.70 -7.24 -8.72
C ILE A 166 5.09 -7.26 -9.36
N GLU A 167 5.23 -6.75 -10.58
CA GLU A 167 6.53 -6.65 -11.23
C GLU A 167 7.53 -5.85 -10.40
N ALA A 168 7.14 -4.66 -9.94
CA ALA A 168 7.98 -3.79 -9.12
C ALA A 168 8.41 -4.47 -7.82
N LEU A 169 7.47 -5.12 -7.11
CA LEU A 169 7.80 -5.87 -5.90
C LEU A 169 8.81 -6.98 -6.18
N ASN A 170 8.61 -7.74 -7.26
CA ASN A 170 9.48 -8.86 -7.62
C ASN A 170 10.86 -8.40 -8.10
N SER A 171 10.99 -7.20 -8.69
CA SER A 171 12.27 -6.69 -9.20
C SER A 171 13.04 -5.82 -8.20
N GLU A 172 12.35 -5.11 -7.32
CA GLU A 172 12.95 -4.07 -6.46
C GLU A 172 13.00 -4.46 -4.98
N CYS A 173 12.07 -5.30 -4.50
CA CYS A 173 12.05 -5.68 -3.09
C CYS A 173 12.92 -6.91 -2.84
N ALA A 174 14.09 -6.70 -2.23
CA ALA A 174 15.02 -7.78 -1.94
C ALA A 174 14.37 -8.89 -1.08
N GLY A 175 14.61 -10.14 -1.45
CA GLY A 175 14.11 -11.31 -0.72
C GLY A 175 12.67 -11.70 -1.04
N VAL A 176 11.89 -10.89 -1.78
CA VAL A 176 10.57 -11.30 -2.28
C VAL A 176 10.71 -12.43 -3.29
N THR A 177 9.91 -13.48 -3.13
CA THR A 177 9.94 -14.70 -3.95
C THR A 177 8.61 -14.99 -4.64
N ALA A 178 7.51 -14.46 -4.10
CA ALA A 178 6.20 -14.47 -4.72
C ALA A 178 5.43 -13.23 -4.23
N SER A 179 4.56 -12.67 -5.07
CA SER A 179 3.68 -11.57 -4.67
C SER A 179 2.30 -11.67 -5.31
N GLU A 180 1.30 -11.15 -4.61
CA GLU A 180 -0.07 -10.99 -5.10
C GLU A 180 -0.65 -9.65 -4.65
N VAL A 181 -1.58 -9.12 -5.45
CA VAL A 181 -2.26 -7.84 -5.17
C VAL A 181 -3.76 -8.03 -5.18
N LEU A 182 -4.44 -7.41 -4.22
CA LEU A 182 -5.89 -7.42 -4.08
C LEU A 182 -6.44 -6.00 -4.11
N PHE A 183 -7.50 -5.83 -4.88
CA PHE A 183 -8.23 -4.57 -5.02
C PHE A 183 -9.69 -4.73 -4.61
N VAL A 184 -10.23 -3.71 -3.94
CA VAL A 184 -11.66 -3.61 -3.64
C VAL A 184 -12.19 -2.23 -4.01
N THR A 185 -13.23 -2.21 -4.85
CA THR A 185 -13.93 -1.02 -5.33
C THR A 185 -15.46 -1.13 -5.14
N SER A 186 -15.92 -2.17 -4.46
CA SER A 186 -17.34 -2.56 -4.42
C SER A 186 -18.25 -1.64 -3.61
N SER A 187 -17.82 -1.21 -2.41
CA SER A 187 -18.57 -0.28 -1.55
C SER A 187 -17.69 0.28 -0.42
N ARG A 188 -18.16 1.35 0.22
CA ARG A 188 -17.50 1.96 1.39
C ARG A 188 -17.48 1.01 2.57
N GLU A 189 -18.55 0.24 2.75
CA GLU A 189 -18.72 -0.74 3.82
C GLU A 189 -17.70 -1.88 3.67
N ASP A 190 -17.49 -2.35 2.44
CA ASP A 190 -16.50 -3.40 2.17
C ASP A 190 -15.08 -2.91 2.46
N VAL A 191 -14.73 -1.69 2.03
CA VAL A 191 -13.43 -1.08 2.31
C VAL A 191 -13.25 -0.83 3.82
N SER A 192 -14.28 -0.36 4.52
CA SER A 192 -14.23 -0.15 5.97
C SER A 192 -14.10 -1.46 6.77
N ALA A 193 -14.76 -2.53 6.32
CA ALA A 193 -14.65 -3.84 6.93
C ALA A 193 -13.23 -4.41 6.79
N LEU A 194 -12.63 -4.26 5.60
CA LEU A 194 -11.23 -4.58 5.41
C LEU A 194 -10.33 -3.73 6.30
N ASP A 195 -10.52 -2.42 6.32
CA ASP A 195 -9.69 -1.50 7.11
C ASP A 195 -9.60 -1.89 8.58
N ALA A 196 -10.71 -2.34 9.18
CA ALA A 196 -10.74 -2.86 10.54
C ALA A 196 -9.87 -4.12 10.74
N ILE A 197 -9.82 -5.03 9.76
CA ILE A 197 -8.94 -6.21 9.79
C ILE A 197 -7.47 -5.75 9.70
N VAL A 198 -7.20 -4.80 8.80
CA VAL A 198 -5.84 -4.37 8.47
C VAL A 198 -5.19 -3.54 9.56
N GLU A 199 -5.99 -2.80 10.34
CA GLU A 199 -5.53 -1.93 11.43
C GLU A 199 -4.61 -2.66 12.43
N THR A 200 -4.88 -3.94 12.70
CA THR A 200 -4.03 -4.78 13.57
C THR A 200 -2.61 -4.94 13.00
N ALA A 201 -2.49 -5.15 11.69
CA ALA A 201 -1.19 -5.27 11.05
C ALA A 201 -0.50 -3.91 10.89
N ARG A 202 -1.25 -2.84 10.60
CA ARG A 202 -0.69 -1.47 10.56
C ARG A 202 -0.10 -1.08 11.91
N ASN A 203 -0.76 -1.40 13.02
CA ASN A 203 -0.23 -1.11 14.36
C ASN A 203 1.06 -1.89 14.68
N LYS A 204 1.25 -3.07 14.07
CA LYS A 204 2.52 -3.82 14.16
C LYS A 204 3.58 -3.28 13.19
N LEU A 205 3.17 -2.79 12.01
CA LEU A 205 4.04 -2.16 11.00
C LEU A 205 4.42 -0.72 11.34
N ARG A 206 3.69 -0.07 12.26
CA ARG A 206 4.14 1.10 13.02
C ARG A 206 5.35 0.71 13.87
N LYS A 207 6.43 0.28 13.21
CA LYS A 207 7.76 0.66 13.62
C LYS A 207 7.70 2.18 13.72
N LEU A 208 8.12 2.68 14.87
CA LEU A 208 8.52 4.04 15.10
C LEU A 208 9.49 4.47 13.98
N GLN A 209 8.98 4.78 12.78
CA GLN A 209 9.75 5.34 11.64
C GLN A 209 10.39 6.66 12.05
N THR A 210 9.84 7.24 13.09
CA THR A 210 10.33 8.39 13.77
C THR A 210 11.56 8.09 14.62
N PHE A 211 12.01 6.86 14.90
CA PHE A 211 13.07 6.66 15.89
C PHE A 211 14.23 5.77 15.45
N GLU A 212 15.43 6.37 15.34
CA GLU A 212 16.69 5.64 15.21
C GLU A 212 17.27 5.30 16.59
N ARG A 213 17.74 4.06 16.78
CA ARG A 213 18.43 3.67 18.01
C ARG A 213 19.92 4.00 17.88
N LYS A 214 20.43 4.91 18.70
CA LYS A 214 21.85 5.25 18.78
C LYS A 214 22.65 4.18 19.53
N ALA A 215 23.96 4.19 19.31
CA ALA A 215 24.90 3.25 19.93
C ALA A 215 24.92 3.33 21.47
N ASP A 216 24.49 4.46 22.05
CA ASP A 216 24.34 4.66 23.49
C ASP A 216 23.02 4.08 24.06
N GLY A 217 22.20 3.45 23.21
CA GLY A 217 20.91 2.86 23.57
C GLY A 217 19.73 3.83 23.58
N THR A 218 19.93 5.11 23.23
CA THR A 218 18.84 6.09 23.13
C THR A 218 18.11 6.01 21.78
N TYR A 219 16.84 6.43 21.76
CA TYR A 219 16.03 6.51 20.53
C TYR A 219 15.86 7.98 20.11
N GLU A 220 16.21 8.31 18.86
CA GLU A 220 16.17 9.67 18.30
C GLU A 220 15.08 9.87 17.26
N CYS A 221 14.26 10.91 17.48
CA CYS A 221 13.20 11.36 16.58
C CYS A 221 13.73 11.82 15.20
N THR A 222 13.58 11.04 14.12
CA THR A 222 13.97 11.36 12.73
C THR A 222 12.89 12.14 11.94
N THR A 223 11.69 12.29 12.50
CA THR A 223 10.60 13.04 11.85
C THR A 223 10.82 14.56 11.93
N SER A 224 10.68 15.25 10.80
CA SER A 224 10.78 16.72 10.70
C SER A 224 9.53 17.46 11.21
N LEU A 225 8.43 16.77 11.45
CA LEU A 225 7.19 17.33 11.98
C LEU A 225 7.33 17.76 13.46
N ASP A 226 6.57 18.78 13.84
CA ASP A 226 6.39 19.14 15.24
C ASP A 226 5.59 18.04 15.96
N CYS A 227 5.94 17.74 17.21
CA CYS A 227 5.22 16.75 18.01
C CYS A 227 3.76 17.12 18.23
N THR A 228 3.41 18.40 18.13
CA THR A 228 2.04 18.92 18.30
C THR A 228 1.12 18.53 17.14
N GLU A 229 1.69 18.36 15.94
CA GLU A 229 0.96 18.02 14.70
C GLU A 229 1.25 16.59 14.23
N CYS A 230 2.10 15.86 14.96
CA CYS A 230 2.52 14.52 14.58
C CYS A 230 1.41 13.49 14.89
N PRO A 231 0.93 12.73 13.89
CA PRO A 231 -0.12 11.73 14.08
C PRO A 231 0.30 10.57 14.99
N GLU A 232 1.61 10.37 15.17
CA GLU A 232 2.20 9.31 16.01
C GLU A 232 2.44 9.76 17.47
N LYS A 233 2.03 10.99 17.84
CA LYS A 233 2.15 11.52 19.20
C LYS A 233 1.53 10.61 20.27
N PRO A 234 0.31 10.05 20.11
CA PRO A 234 -0.28 9.20 21.14
C PRO A 234 0.59 7.98 21.48
N VAL A 235 1.20 7.37 20.46
CA VAL A 235 2.11 6.22 20.61
C VAL A 235 3.40 6.66 21.30
N CYS A 236 3.98 7.80 20.89
CA CYS A 236 5.19 8.34 21.49
C CYS A 236 5.02 8.63 22.99
N ASP A 237 3.87 9.16 23.39
CA ASP A 237 3.59 9.48 24.80
C ASP A 237 3.45 8.22 25.66
N THR A 238 2.91 7.12 25.12
CA THR A 238 2.90 5.82 25.80
C THR A 238 4.31 5.26 25.94
N VAL A 239 5.12 5.32 24.87
CA VAL A 239 6.46 4.73 24.84
C VAL A 239 7.46 5.52 25.71
N ARG A 240 7.31 6.86 25.81
CA ARG A 240 8.13 7.73 26.69
C ARG A 240 8.04 7.37 28.18
N GLN A 241 6.98 6.69 28.60
CA GLN A 241 6.85 6.22 29.99
C GLN A 241 7.81 5.06 30.31
N VAL A 242 8.37 4.41 29.28
CA VAL A 242 9.20 3.20 29.41
C VAL A 242 10.63 3.41 28.89
N ILE A 243 10.84 4.32 27.92
CA ILE A 243 12.16 4.59 27.33
C ILE A 243 12.49 6.09 27.26
N THR A 244 13.78 6.43 27.32
CA THR A 244 14.26 7.81 27.14
C THR A 244 14.43 8.13 25.64
N ILE A 245 13.71 9.14 25.17
CA ILE A 245 13.68 9.58 23.76
C ILE A 245 14.28 11.00 23.64
N ARG A 246 15.11 11.24 22.61
CA ARG A 246 15.71 12.57 22.31
C ARG A 246 15.24 13.13 20.95
N LYS A 247 15.24 14.46 20.81
CA LYS A 247 15.07 15.17 19.52
C LYS A 247 16.21 16.20 19.38
N GLY A 248 17.24 15.87 18.60
CA GLY A 248 18.50 16.65 18.55
C GLY A 248 19.22 16.67 19.90
N ASP A 249 19.89 17.77 20.25
CA ASP A 249 20.61 17.93 21.54
C ASP A 249 19.69 18.10 22.76
N ARG A 250 18.36 18.12 22.56
CA ARG A 250 17.39 18.37 23.63
C ARG A 250 16.83 17.05 24.17
N ILE A 251 17.05 16.84 25.47
CA ILE A 251 16.30 15.84 26.25
C ILE A 251 14.96 16.49 26.62
N ILE A 252 13.87 16.04 25.99
CA ILE A 252 12.53 16.50 26.35
C ILE A 252 12.03 15.66 27.52
N ARG A 253 12.07 16.21 28.73
CA ARG A 253 11.39 15.66 29.91
C ARG A 253 10.13 16.48 30.15
N PHE A 254 8.97 15.84 30.22
CA PHE A 254 7.75 16.44 30.75
C PHE A 254 7.20 15.53 31.85
N GLY A 255 6.97 16.10 33.02
CA GLY A 255 6.43 15.42 34.19
C GLY A 255 7.41 15.39 35.37
N GLY A 256 7.28 16.37 36.25
CA GLY A 256 7.98 16.53 37.51
C GLY A 256 7.95 18.01 37.88
N ASP A 257 6.83 18.40 38.51
CA ASP A 257 6.49 19.73 39.07
C ASP A 257 7.30 20.96 38.63
#